data_AF-A0A4S4KH09-F1
#
_entry.id   AF-A0A4S4KH09-F1
#
_cell.length_a   1.000
_cell.length_b   1.000
_cell.length_c   1.000
_cell.angle_alpha   90.00
_cell.angle_beta   90.00
_cell.angle_gamma   90.00
#
_symmetry.space_group_name_H-M   'P 1'
#
loop_
_entity.id
_entity.type
_entity.pdbx_description
1 polymer ?
#
loop_
_entity_poly.entity_id
_entity_poly.type
_entity_poly.pdbx_seq_one_letter_code
_entity_poly.pdbx_strand_id
1 'polypeptide(L)'
;MRRRNKADEAINILARPDIRTLLYDRNQPEGTNEEEIPADVAHHFLLAVCSHPGSGICFRDRGWYPREDVDNNTQGEVQEPSAHKPGSRIYNKILGNVIKGLKVNEDSRQQELALRILTACPELVAGYWPAAALTLEPRLSSRWISNVAFFGQVISLPVPRSTFLIPASDLYHPSPPPLSTILENILPSVSIKIHLSRGLQSTSTLVQHCAALALAKCLMKYGDVVKALRAAEEALEEDEEEGQWVRRRKEVEREVARRVPEFQVIVGFAQQKANEMRLVSDAEANHTHVNATKAALLSECALRLMWLYHRWLPASVAEARFDVGKLLQGIQDGISPAGTMQAFNASSGLVTLRQLHILRLLKESDQFSWTGKTGEIRVQPLIIIVD
;
A
#
# COMPACT_ATOMS: atom_id res chain seq x y z
N MET A 1 10.89 -34.08 -23.23
CA MET A 1 12.10 -34.35 -22.41
C MET A 1 13.13 -33.22 -22.47
N ARG A 2 13.63 -32.77 -23.64
CA ARG A 2 14.66 -31.70 -23.74
C ARG A 2 14.32 -30.33 -23.09
N ARG A 3 13.03 -29.93 -23.03
CA ARG A 3 12.62 -28.66 -22.39
C ARG A 3 12.59 -28.71 -20.85
N ARG A 4 12.38 -29.89 -20.25
CA ARG A 4 12.46 -30.08 -18.78
C ARG A 4 13.90 -29.96 -18.30
N ASN A 5 14.85 -30.61 -18.99
CA ASN A 5 16.26 -30.56 -18.62
C ASN A 5 16.87 -29.16 -18.63
N LYS A 6 16.49 -28.27 -19.57
CA LYS A 6 16.97 -26.87 -19.58
C LYS A 6 16.36 -26.01 -18.47
N ALA A 7 15.11 -26.28 -18.10
CA ALA A 7 14.47 -25.61 -16.98
C ALA A 7 15.13 -26.04 -15.66
N ASP A 8 15.41 -27.34 -15.49
CA ASP A 8 16.10 -27.88 -14.31
C ASP A 8 17.54 -27.36 -14.19
N GLU A 9 18.24 -27.18 -15.31
CA GLU A 9 19.58 -26.58 -15.37
C GLU A 9 19.55 -25.08 -15.02
N ALA A 10 18.60 -24.32 -15.57
CA ALA A 10 18.38 -22.92 -15.22
C ALA A 10 17.96 -22.75 -13.74
N ILE A 11 17.15 -23.67 -13.21
CA ILE A 11 16.77 -23.72 -11.79
C ILE A 11 18.01 -23.94 -10.92
N ASN A 12 18.90 -24.86 -11.31
CA ASN A 12 20.14 -25.14 -10.56
C ASN A 12 21.13 -23.97 -10.61
N ILE A 13 21.22 -23.25 -11.73
CA ILE A 13 22.06 -22.04 -11.87
C ILE A 13 21.46 -20.91 -11.03
N LEU A 14 20.15 -20.69 -11.14
CA LEU A 14 19.45 -19.67 -10.37
C LEU A 14 19.39 -20.01 -8.89
N ALA A 15 19.47 -21.27 -8.45
CA ALA A 15 19.46 -21.60 -7.02
C ALA A 15 20.78 -21.26 -6.29
N ARG A 16 21.87 -20.98 -7.02
CA ARG A 16 23.16 -20.62 -6.43
C ARG A 16 23.18 -19.14 -6.04
N PRO A 17 23.43 -18.79 -4.76
CA PRO A 17 23.47 -17.40 -4.32
C PRO A 17 24.54 -16.59 -5.06
N ASP A 18 25.68 -17.20 -5.38
CA ASP A 18 26.85 -16.51 -5.93
C ASP A 18 26.60 -15.96 -7.35
N ILE A 19 25.99 -16.76 -8.23
CA ILE A 19 25.79 -16.40 -9.65
C ILE A 19 24.80 -15.22 -9.80
N ARG A 20 23.82 -15.09 -8.91
CA ARG A 20 22.83 -14.01 -8.94
C ARG A 20 23.47 -12.65 -8.71
N THR A 21 24.32 -12.54 -7.70
CA THR A 21 25.09 -11.32 -7.42
C THR A 21 26.14 -11.06 -8.50
N LEU A 22 26.88 -12.09 -8.91
CA LEU A 22 27.92 -11.99 -9.94
C LEU A 22 27.41 -11.48 -11.30
N LEU A 23 26.15 -11.76 -11.68
CA LEU A 23 25.58 -11.29 -12.95
C LEU A 23 25.21 -9.81 -12.91
N TYR A 24 24.66 -9.31 -11.80
CA TYR A 24 24.34 -7.88 -11.65
C TYR A 24 25.58 -7.00 -11.38
N ASP A 25 26.68 -7.59 -10.93
CA ASP A 25 27.93 -6.88 -10.69
C ASP A 25 28.70 -6.58 -12.01
N ARG A 26 28.36 -7.26 -13.13
CA ARG A 26 29.01 -7.07 -14.45
C ARG A 26 28.32 -5.97 -15.26
N ASN A 27 28.67 -4.73 -14.94
CA ASN A 27 28.10 -3.52 -15.56
C ASN A 27 28.93 -2.93 -16.71
N GLN A 28 29.98 -3.61 -17.17
CA GLN A 28 30.76 -3.15 -18.33
C GLN A 28 30.16 -3.73 -19.61
N PRO A 29 30.01 -2.94 -20.68
CA PRO A 29 29.58 -3.45 -21.98
C PRO A 29 30.61 -4.43 -22.53
N GLU A 30 30.16 -5.59 -23.01
CA GLU A 30 31.01 -6.58 -23.68
C GLU A 30 30.97 -6.37 -25.19
N GLY A 31 31.43 -5.20 -25.64
CA GLY A 31 31.38 -4.84 -27.05
C GLY A 31 31.41 -3.32 -27.25
N THR A 32 31.09 -2.88 -28.46
CA THR A 32 30.97 -1.46 -28.80
C THR A 32 29.59 -0.88 -28.48
N ASN A 33 28.58 -1.74 -28.22
CA ASN A 33 27.22 -1.31 -27.89
C ASN A 33 27.01 -1.27 -26.38
N GLU A 34 26.58 -0.11 -25.88
CA GLU A 34 26.12 0.05 -24.49
C GLU A 34 24.86 -0.79 -24.19
N GLU A 35 24.14 -1.25 -25.21
CA GLU A 35 22.99 -2.16 -25.08
C GLU A 35 23.39 -3.62 -24.78
N GLU A 36 24.68 -3.97 -24.87
CA GLU A 36 25.22 -5.31 -24.60
C GLU A 36 25.87 -5.39 -23.22
N ILE A 37 25.31 -4.70 -22.23
CA ILE A 37 25.73 -4.86 -20.84
C ILE A 37 25.22 -6.21 -20.32
N PRO A 38 26.11 -7.13 -19.87
CA PRO A 38 25.71 -8.47 -19.44
C PRO A 38 24.66 -8.46 -18.32
N ALA A 39 24.76 -7.51 -17.39
CA ALA A 39 23.79 -7.35 -16.31
C ALA A 39 22.39 -7.00 -16.84
N ASP A 40 22.28 -6.21 -17.91
CA ASP A 40 20.99 -5.85 -18.51
C ASP A 40 20.41 -7.03 -19.29
N VAL A 41 21.23 -7.76 -20.05
CA VAL A 41 20.81 -8.98 -20.74
C VAL A 41 20.32 -10.03 -19.74
N ALA A 42 21.07 -10.25 -18.65
CA ALA A 42 20.68 -11.15 -17.57
C ALA A 42 19.38 -10.69 -16.90
N HIS A 43 19.22 -9.39 -16.67
CA HIS A 43 18.00 -8.82 -16.10
C HIS A 43 16.77 -9.09 -16.98
N HIS A 44 16.84 -8.82 -18.28
CA HIS A 44 15.74 -9.09 -19.22
C HIS A 44 15.40 -10.59 -19.29
N PHE A 45 16.42 -11.46 -19.27
CA PHE A 45 16.22 -12.90 -19.21
C PHE A 45 15.50 -13.32 -17.92
N LEU A 46 15.92 -12.79 -16.77
CA LEU A 46 15.29 -13.06 -15.48
C LEU A 46 13.85 -12.59 -15.43
N LEU A 47 13.55 -11.40 -15.98
CA LEU A 47 12.18 -10.92 -16.12
C LEU A 47 11.34 -11.93 -16.93
N ALA A 48 11.83 -12.36 -18.09
CA ALA A 48 11.11 -13.30 -18.95
C ALA A 48 10.78 -14.63 -18.24
N VAL A 49 11.73 -15.18 -17.48
CA VAL A 49 11.60 -16.51 -16.85
C VAL A 49 10.86 -16.47 -15.50
N CYS A 50 10.93 -15.35 -14.77
CA CYS A 50 10.41 -15.25 -13.40
C CYS A 50 9.08 -14.50 -13.26
N SER A 51 8.61 -13.78 -14.29
CA SER A 51 7.43 -12.90 -14.17
C SER A 51 6.21 -13.27 -15.04
N HIS A 52 6.21 -14.46 -15.67
CA HIS A 52 5.12 -14.92 -16.53
C HIS A 52 4.45 -16.19 -15.98
N PRO A 53 3.25 -16.09 -15.35
CA PRO A 53 2.58 -17.24 -14.75
C PRO A 53 2.30 -18.39 -15.74
N GLY A 54 2.83 -19.57 -15.41
CA GLY A 54 2.75 -20.78 -16.25
C GLY A 54 3.91 -20.95 -17.23
N SER A 55 4.93 -20.08 -17.18
CA SER A 55 6.13 -20.16 -18.03
C SER A 55 7.40 -20.19 -17.19
N GLY A 56 8.44 -20.85 -17.69
CA GLY A 56 9.74 -20.92 -17.03
C GLY A 56 9.67 -21.53 -15.63
N ILE A 57 10.02 -20.73 -14.63
CA ILE A 57 9.99 -21.12 -13.21
C ILE A 57 8.86 -20.44 -12.42
N CYS A 58 8.03 -19.65 -13.10
CA CYS A 58 6.87 -18.97 -12.55
C CYS A 58 5.64 -19.88 -12.75
N PHE A 59 5.29 -20.65 -11.72
CA PHE A 59 4.12 -21.51 -11.71
C PHE A 59 2.85 -20.70 -11.47
N ARG A 60 1.73 -21.13 -12.05
CA ARG A 60 0.42 -20.54 -11.72
C ARG A 60 0.09 -20.85 -10.27
N ASP A 61 -0.16 -19.80 -9.49
CA ASP A 61 -0.54 -19.90 -8.08
C ASP A 61 -2.05 -19.77 -7.88
N ARG A 62 -2.49 -19.78 -6.62
CA ARG A 62 -3.88 -19.51 -6.22
C ARG A 62 -4.01 -18.17 -5.49
N GLY A 63 -3.16 -17.21 -5.85
CA GLY A 63 -3.11 -15.88 -5.24
C GLY A 63 -2.95 -15.97 -3.73
N TRP A 64 -3.98 -15.59 -2.98
CA TRP A 64 -3.93 -15.57 -1.51
C TRP A 64 -4.32 -16.89 -0.84
N TYR A 65 -4.74 -17.90 -1.61
CA TYR A 65 -5.05 -19.22 -1.06
C TYR A 65 -3.80 -20.08 -0.93
N PRO A 66 -3.67 -20.85 0.16
CA PRO A 66 -2.58 -21.81 0.30
C PRO A 66 -2.72 -22.91 -0.74
N ARG A 67 -1.60 -23.54 -1.08
CA ARG A 67 -1.59 -24.79 -1.85
C ARG A 67 -2.31 -25.89 -1.07
N GLU A 68 -3.19 -26.62 -1.74
CA GLU A 68 -3.80 -27.84 -1.20
C GLU A 68 -2.74 -28.94 -1.12
N ASP A 69 -2.67 -29.63 0.02
CA ASP A 69 -1.75 -30.74 0.21
C ASP A 69 -2.24 -31.92 -0.62
N VAL A 70 -1.51 -32.28 -1.68
CA VAL A 70 -1.79 -33.51 -2.46
C VAL A 70 -1.36 -34.76 -1.68
N ASP A 71 -0.56 -34.59 -0.62
CA ASP A 71 0.15 -35.68 0.06
C ASP A 71 -0.50 -36.15 1.40
N ASN A 72 -1.59 -35.54 1.86
CA ASN A 72 -2.22 -35.88 3.16
C ASN A 72 -3.50 -36.72 3.04
N ASN A 73 -3.54 -37.66 2.09
CA ASN A 73 -4.60 -38.67 2.04
C ASN A 73 -4.41 -39.83 3.05
N THR A 74 -3.58 -39.63 4.09
CA THR A 74 -3.48 -40.52 5.25
C THR A 74 -4.21 -39.91 6.43
N GLN A 75 -5.49 -40.30 6.54
CA GLN A 75 -6.27 -40.48 7.77
C GLN A 75 -6.41 -39.27 8.72
N GLY A 76 -7.53 -38.57 8.54
CA GLY A 76 -8.47 -38.18 9.60
C GLY A 76 -7.94 -37.85 10.99
N GLU A 77 -7.49 -36.61 11.19
CA GLU A 77 -7.71 -35.89 12.46
C GLU A 77 -8.01 -34.43 12.15
N VAL A 78 -9.17 -33.95 12.62
CA VAL A 78 -9.52 -32.53 12.62
C VAL A 78 -8.69 -31.85 13.70
N GLN A 79 -7.47 -31.44 13.36
CA GLN A 79 -6.68 -30.56 14.22
C GLN A 79 -6.96 -29.10 13.86
N GLU A 80 -7.44 -28.36 14.85
CA GLU A 80 -7.51 -26.90 14.91
C GLU A 80 -6.28 -26.24 14.25
N PRO A 81 -6.43 -25.11 13.54
CA PRO A 81 -5.34 -24.47 12.81
C PRO A 81 -4.34 -23.84 13.80
N SER A 82 -3.44 -24.67 14.33
CA SER A 82 -2.21 -24.25 14.99
C SER A 82 -1.44 -23.29 14.06
N ALA A 83 -0.67 -22.37 14.63
CA ALA A 83 0.05 -21.33 13.89
C ALA A 83 1.09 -21.94 12.92
N HIS A 84 0.66 -22.24 11.69
CA HIS A 84 1.49 -22.83 10.66
C HIS A 84 2.48 -21.79 10.09
N LYS A 85 3.75 -22.20 9.94
CA LYS A 85 4.82 -21.34 9.42
C LYS A 85 4.43 -20.75 8.04
N PRO A 86 4.48 -19.43 7.86
CA PRO A 86 4.21 -18.80 6.57
C PRO A 86 5.27 -19.28 5.56
N GLY A 87 4.85 -20.10 4.59
CA GLY A 87 5.71 -20.58 3.49
C GLY A 87 5.73 -22.09 3.23
N SER A 88 5.08 -22.95 4.02
CA SER A 88 5.09 -24.40 3.75
C SER A 88 4.23 -24.81 2.54
N ARG A 89 3.15 -24.06 2.28
CA ARG A 89 2.12 -24.34 1.26
C ARG A 89 2.06 -23.30 0.13
N ILE A 90 3.19 -23.02 -0.52
CA ILE A 90 3.25 -22.14 -1.72
C ILE A 90 3.62 -22.96 -2.98
N TYR A 91 3.15 -22.52 -4.14
CA TYR A 91 3.52 -23.11 -5.43
C TYR A 91 4.93 -22.68 -5.85
N ASN A 92 5.22 -21.39 -5.75
CA ASN A 92 6.42 -20.76 -6.27
C ASN A 92 7.59 -20.71 -5.26
N LYS A 93 7.98 -21.88 -4.72
CA LYS A 93 9.08 -21.98 -3.73
C LYS A 93 10.42 -21.46 -4.25
N ILE A 94 10.75 -21.74 -5.51
CA ILE A 94 12.00 -21.31 -6.14
C ILE A 94 12.04 -19.79 -6.23
N LEU A 95 10.99 -19.15 -6.76
CA LEU A 95 10.87 -17.70 -6.82
C LEU A 95 10.85 -17.08 -5.41
N GLY A 96 10.20 -17.73 -4.46
CA GLY A 96 10.26 -17.37 -3.05
C GLY A 96 11.68 -17.35 -2.48
N ASN A 97 12.60 -18.18 -2.99
CA ASN A 97 14.03 -18.11 -2.63
C ASN A 97 14.83 -17.14 -3.51
N VAL A 98 14.37 -16.83 -4.72
CA VAL A 98 14.95 -15.79 -5.57
C VAL A 98 14.79 -14.43 -4.92
N ILE A 99 13.55 -14.04 -4.57
CA ILE A 99 13.25 -12.71 -4.02
C ILE A 99 13.96 -12.42 -2.70
N LYS A 100 14.26 -13.44 -1.90
CA LYS A 100 15.01 -13.31 -0.64
C LYS A 100 16.47 -12.92 -0.84
N GLY A 101 17.05 -13.26 -1.99
CA GLY A 101 18.44 -12.94 -2.32
C GLY A 101 18.60 -11.63 -3.07
N LEU A 102 17.51 -10.94 -3.43
CA LEU A 102 17.56 -9.70 -4.20
C LEU A 102 17.82 -8.51 -3.29
N LYS A 103 18.77 -7.66 -3.69
CA LYS A 103 19.13 -6.41 -3.02
C LYS A 103 18.27 -5.25 -3.52
N VAL A 104 16.98 -5.31 -3.21
CA VAL A 104 15.95 -4.35 -3.67
C VAL A 104 16.19 -2.89 -3.24
N ASN A 105 17.10 -2.67 -2.29
CA ASN A 105 17.50 -1.36 -1.77
C ASN A 105 18.84 -0.85 -2.33
N GLU A 106 19.55 -1.64 -3.14
CA GLU A 106 20.86 -1.29 -3.71
C GLU A 106 20.83 -1.20 -5.24
N ASP A 107 20.11 -2.11 -5.92
CA ASP A 107 20.04 -2.15 -7.39
C ASP A 107 18.58 -2.01 -7.86
N SER A 108 18.34 -1.00 -8.71
CA SER A 108 17.02 -0.72 -9.31
C SER A 108 16.48 -1.86 -10.17
N ARG A 109 17.35 -2.61 -10.87
CA ARG A 109 16.97 -3.77 -11.68
C ARG A 109 16.52 -4.92 -10.79
N GLN A 110 17.20 -5.13 -9.67
CA GLN A 110 16.79 -6.13 -8.68
C GLN A 110 15.47 -5.74 -7.99
N GLN A 111 15.26 -4.45 -7.75
CA GLN A 111 13.99 -3.91 -7.26
C GLN A 111 12.85 -4.18 -8.27
N GLU A 112 13.06 -3.90 -9.56
CA GLU A 112 12.07 -4.20 -10.60
C GLU A 112 11.77 -5.69 -10.67
N LEU A 113 12.80 -6.55 -10.72
CA LEU A 113 12.62 -8.00 -10.77
C LEU A 113 11.80 -8.51 -9.57
N ALA A 114 12.09 -8.04 -8.36
CA ALA A 114 11.33 -8.40 -7.17
C ALA A 114 9.87 -7.98 -7.30
N LEU A 115 9.60 -6.74 -7.75
CA LEU A 115 8.25 -6.24 -7.92
C LEU A 115 7.47 -7.04 -8.98
N ARG A 116 8.12 -7.38 -10.11
CA ARG A 116 7.51 -8.16 -11.19
C ARG A 116 7.18 -9.58 -10.76
N ILE A 117 8.06 -10.23 -10.00
CA ILE A 117 7.79 -11.54 -9.40
C ILE A 117 6.61 -11.48 -8.43
N LEU A 118 6.59 -10.50 -7.51
CA LEU A 118 5.48 -10.35 -6.55
C LEU A 118 4.15 -9.99 -7.22
N THR A 119 4.20 -9.29 -8.36
CA THR A 119 3.01 -9.01 -9.19
C THR A 119 2.49 -10.29 -9.85
N ALA A 120 3.38 -11.11 -10.41
CA ALA A 120 3.03 -12.35 -11.09
C ALA A 120 2.60 -13.47 -10.12
N CYS A 121 3.16 -13.47 -8.91
CA CYS A 121 2.89 -14.47 -7.88
C CYS A 121 2.45 -13.81 -6.55
N PRO A 122 1.17 -13.41 -6.43
CA PRO A 122 0.64 -12.76 -5.22
C PRO A 122 0.76 -13.60 -3.95
N GLU A 123 0.90 -14.94 -4.05
CA GLU A 123 1.09 -15.83 -2.90
C GLU A 123 2.38 -15.52 -2.12
N LEU A 124 3.38 -14.91 -2.77
CA LEU A 124 4.70 -14.69 -2.20
C LEU A 124 4.77 -13.46 -1.30
N VAL A 125 3.85 -12.50 -1.44
CA VAL A 125 3.89 -11.22 -0.72
C VAL A 125 3.87 -11.44 0.79
N ALA A 126 2.97 -12.28 1.29
CA ALA A 126 2.82 -12.50 2.73
C ALA A 126 4.07 -13.13 3.37
N GLY A 127 4.74 -14.04 2.65
CA GLY A 127 5.97 -14.69 3.10
C GLY A 127 7.24 -13.88 2.86
N TYR A 128 7.16 -12.78 2.11
CA TYR A 128 8.32 -11.97 1.73
C TYR A 128 8.82 -11.10 2.88
N TRP A 129 7.93 -10.48 3.66
CA TRP A 129 8.29 -9.46 4.66
C TRP A 129 9.34 -9.89 5.69
N PRO A 130 9.26 -11.08 6.30
CA PRO A 130 10.27 -11.51 7.27
C PRO A 130 11.66 -11.67 6.64
N ALA A 131 11.71 -12.01 5.35
CA ALA A 131 12.96 -12.27 4.64
C ALA A 131 13.50 -11.03 3.91
N ALA A 132 12.67 -10.02 3.68
CA ALA A 132 13.05 -8.77 3.02
C ALA A 132 14.07 -7.95 3.85
N ALA A 133 14.15 -8.19 5.17
CA ALA A 133 15.04 -7.49 6.11
C ALA A 133 15.00 -5.95 5.98
N LEU A 134 13.85 -5.40 5.54
CA LEU A 134 13.68 -3.97 5.33
C LEU A 134 13.63 -3.25 6.68
N THR A 135 14.58 -2.34 6.89
CA THR A 135 14.51 -1.46 8.06
C THR A 135 13.53 -0.32 7.77
N LEU A 136 12.33 -0.42 8.34
CA LEU A 136 11.24 0.54 8.16
C LEU A 136 11.16 1.60 9.29
N GLU A 137 12.03 1.51 10.30
CA GLU A 137 12.10 2.53 11.34
C GLU A 137 12.46 3.91 10.76
N PRO A 138 11.62 4.94 10.99
CA PRO A 138 11.73 6.23 10.32
C PRO A 138 13.03 6.94 10.64
N ARG A 139 13.82 7.20 9.59
CA ARG A 139 15.06 7.98 9.66
C ARG A 139 15.36 8.62 8.31
N LEU A 140 15.91 9.82 8.33
CA LEU A 140 16.32 10.51 7.10
C LEU A 140 17.59 9.84 6.55
N SER A 141 17.42 8.87 5.66
CA SER A 141 18.52 8.20 4.94
C SER A 141 18.04 7.69 3.58
N SER A 142 18.91 7.67 2.57
CA SER A 142 18.59 7.13 1.24
C SER A 142 18.10 5.68 1.30
N ARG A 143 18.74 4.87 2.15
CA ARG A 143 18.35 3.47 2.39
C ARG A 143 16.93 3.36 2.94
N TRP A 144 16.56 4.15 3.94
CA TRP A 144 15.20 4.12 4.49
C TRP A 144 14.16 4.63 3.48
N ILE A 145 14.45 5.71 2.75
CA ILE A 145 13.56 6.24 1.71
C ILE A 145 13.31 5.17 0.63
N SER A 146 14.35 4.47 0.20
CA SER A 146 14.25 3.37 -0.78
C SER A 146 13.42 2.21 -0.23
N ASN A 147 13.66 1.81 1.03
CA ASN A 147 12.91 0.74 1.69
C ASN A 147 11.42 1.05 1.82
N VAL A 148 11.06 2.25 2.29
CA VAL A 148 9.65 2.64 2.46
C VAL A 148 8.95 2.87 1.11
N ALA A 149 9.68 3.35 0.10
CA ALA A 149 9.16 3.46 -1.26
C ALA A 149 8.84 2.07 -1.85
N PHE A 150 9.78 1.13 -1.75
CA PHE A 150 9.59 -0.25 -2.20
C PHE A 150 8.48 -0.97 -1.43
N PHE A 151 8.44 -0.83 -0.10
CA PHE A 151 7.31 -1.28 0.73
C PHE A 151 5.98 -0.77 0.17
N GLY A 152 5.90 0.53 -0.12
CA GLY A 152 4.71 1.12 -0.71
C GLY A 152 4.38 0.55 -2.09
N GLN A 153 5.37 0.26 -2.95
CA GLN A 153 5.14 -0.37 -4.25
C GLN A 153 4.55 -1.78 -4.11
N VAL A 154 5.10 -2.60 -3.22
CA VAL A 154 4.61 -3.96 -2.95
C VAL A 154 3.19 -3.94 -2.39
N ILE A 155 2.88 -3.06 -1.44
CA ILE A 155 1.50 -2.92 -0.90
C ILE A 155 0.52 -2.41 -1.96
N SER A 156 0.99 -1.63 -2.93
CA SER A 156 0.14 -1.12 -4.02
C SER A 156 -0.17 -2.16 -5.11
N LEU A 157 0.39 -3.38 -5.02
CA LEU A 157 0.04 -4.46 -5.94
C LEU A 157 -1.47 -4.75 -5.87
N PRO A 158 -2.12 -5.14 -6.97
CA PRO A 158 -3.56 -5.37 -7.01
C PRO A 158 -3.98 -6.52 -6.08
N VAL A 159 -5.23 -6.50 -5.64
CA VAL A 159 -5.85 -7.69 -5.00
C VAL A 159 -6.08 -8.74 -6.09
N PRO A 160 -5.66 -10.01 -5.91
CA PRO A 160 -5.84 -11.05 -6.92
C PRO A 160 -7.29 -11.55 -6.96
N ARG A 161 -8.23 -10.69 -7.34
CA ARG A 161 -9.68 -10.97 -7.33
C ARG A 161 -10.05 -12.19 -8.17
N SER A 162 -9.35 -12.41 -9.28
CA SER A 162 -9.57 -13.57 -10.15
C SER A 162 -9.31 -14.91 -9.44
N THR A 163 -8.46 -14.94 -8.42
CA THR A 163 -8.18 -16.16 -7.65
C THR A 163 -9.17 -16.39 -6.51
N PHE A 164 -10.12 -15.46 -6.30
CA PHE A 164 -11.22 -15.65 -5.34
C PHE A 164 -12.35 -16.48 -5.96
N LEU A 165 -12.39 -16.52 -7.29
CA LEU A 165 -13.26 -17.40 -8.06
C LEU A 165 -12.64 -18.79 -8.14
N ILE A 166 -13.51 -19.80 -8.17
CA ILE A 166 -13.13 -21.19 -8.41
C ILE A 166 -12.59 -21.30 -9.85
N PRO A 167 -11.45 -21.95 -10.08
CA PRO A 167 -10.92 -22.11 -11.44
C PRO A 167 -11.93 -22.72 -12.40
N ALA A 168 -12.06 -22.12 -13.59
CA ALA A 168 -13.03 -22.51 -14.62
C ALA A 168 -14.51 -22.39 -14.21
N SER A 169 -14.81 -21.53 -13.23
CA SER A 169 -16.16 -21.17 -12.80
C SER A 169 -16.25 -19.67 -12.52
N ASP A 170 -17.46 -19.12 -12.61
CA ASP A 170 -17.76 -17.74 -12.20
C ASP A 170 -18.22 -17.66 -10.73
N LEU A 171 -18.14 -18.77 -10.00
CA LEU A 171 -18.51 -18.87 -8.59
C LEU A 171 -17.32 -18.57 -7.68
N TYR A 172 -17.57 -17.87 -6.58
CA TYR A 172 -16.59 -17.65 -5.53
C TYR A 172 -16.25 -18.94 -4.76
N HIS A 173 -15.05 -19.00 -4.21
CA HIS A 173 -14.70 -20.04 -3.24
C HIS A 173 -15.63 -19.98 -2.01
N PRO A 174 -16.03 -21.13 -1.45
CA PRO A 174 -16.91 -21.17 -0.28
C PRO A 174 -16.24 -20.62 0.99
N SER A 175 -14.90 -20.56 1.01
CA SER A 175 -14.14 -19.96 2.09
C SER A 175 -13.24 -18.82 1.58
N PRO A 176 -13.10 -17.73 2.34
CA PRO A 176 -12.22 -16.61 1.98
C PRO A 176 -10.74 -16.93 2.25
N PRO A 177 -9.81 -16.19 1.60
CA PRO A 177 -8.37 -16.38 1.81
C PRO A 177 -7.96 -16.15 3.27
N PRO A 178 -6.97 -16.86 3.83
CA PRO A 178 -6.59 -16.76 5.24
C PRO A 178 -6.35 -15.33 5.73
N LEU A 179 -6.81 -15.03 6.95
CA LEU A 179 -6.70 -13.71 7.56
C LEU A 179 -5.24 -13.21 7.58
N SER A 180 -4.29 -14.06 7.96
CA SER A 180 -2.86 -13.70 8.01
C SER A 180 -2.34 -13.28 6.63
N THR A 181 -2.67 -14.02 5.57
CA THR A 181 -2.28 -13.67 4.20
C THR A 181 -2.85 -12.32 3.79
N ILE A 182 -4.14 -12.06 4.07
CA ILE A 182 -4.78 -10.79 3.77
C ILE A 182 -4.08 -9.65 4.51
N LEU A 183 -3.85 -9.80 5.82
CA LEU A 183 -3.23 -8.75 6.64
C LEU A 183 -1.80 -8.44 6.21
N GLU A 184 -0.99 -9.44 5.87
CA GLU A 184 0.36 -9.22 5.34
C GLU A 184 0.37 -8.55 3.96
N ASN A 185 -0.73 -8.56 3.21
CA ASN A 185 -0.86 -7.82 1.95
C ASN A 185 -1.37 -6.37 2.15
N ILE A 186 -1.82 -6.01 3.35
CA ILE A 186 -2.39 -4.69 3.68
C ILE A 186 -1.43 -3.92 4.60
N LEU A 187 -1.13 -4.49 5.76
CA LEU A 187 -0.32 -3.95 6.85
C LEU A 187 0.54 -5.07 7.44
N PRO A 188 1.74 -5.28 6.87
CA PRO A 188 2.66 -6.33 7.32
C PRO A 188 3.00 -6.23 8.80
N SER A 189 3.20 -7.37 9.46
CA SER A 189 3.37 -7.44 10.93
C SER A 189 4.70 -6.88 11.48
N VAL A 190 5.39 -6.01 10.73
CA VAL A 190 6.73 -5.49 11.01
C VAL A 190 6.67 -4.19 11.84
N SER A 191 6.00 -4.23 13.01
CA SER A 191 5.82 -3.04 13.88
C SER A 191 5.31 -1.79 13.13
N ILE A 192 4.54 -2.01 12.06
CA ILE A 192 4.23 -0.97 11.07
C ILE A 192 3.44 0.19 11.68
N LYS A 193 2.56 -0.08 12.65
CA LYS A 193 1.87 0.93 13.46
C LYS A 193 2.86 1.93 14.05
N ILE A 194 3.86 1.42 14.77
CA ILE A 194 4.84 2.25 15.50
C ILE A 194 5.68 3.06 14.51
N HIS A 195 6.14 2.43 13.43
CA HIS A 195 6.98 3.09 12.44
C HIS A 195 6.25 4.19 11.67
N LEU A 196 4.99 3.95 11.25
CA LEU A 196 4.18 4.96 10.57
C LEU A 196 3.81 6.10 11.52
N SER A 197 3.42 5.81 12.78
CA SER A 197 3.14 6.86 13.78
C SER A 197 4.35 7.76 14.02
N ARG A 198 5.54 7.17 14.26
CA ARG A 198 6.79 7.93 14.44
C ARG A 198 7.20 8.68 13.18
N GLY A 199 6.93 8.12 12.00
CA GLY A 199 7.22 8.74 10.72
C GLY A 199 6.42 10.02 10.51
N LEU A 200 5.12 10.00 10.82
CA LEU A 200 4.24 11.17 10.74
C LEU A 200 4.62 12.27 11.76
N GLN A 201 5.15 11.88 12.91
CA GLN A 201 5.62 12.80 13.97
C GLN A 201 7.10 13.18 13.81
N SER A 202 7.76 12.79 12.73
CA SER A 202 9.17 13.10 12.50
C SER A 202 9.40 14.60 12.33
N THR A 203 10.56 15.08 12.79
CA THR A 203 11.04 16.45 12.50
C THR A 203 11.40 16.64 11.03
N SER A 204 11.70 15.55 10.31
CA SER A 204 12.00 15.60 8.89
C SER A 204 10.73 15.53 8.05
N THR A 205 10.47 16.60 7.31
CA THR A 205 9.32 16.70 6.40
C THR A 205 9.32 15.66 5.28
N LEU A 206 10.50 15.22 4.83
CA LEU A 206 10.60 14.16 3.82
C LEU A 206 10.21 12.81 4.43
N VAL A 207 10.62 12.55 5.67
CA VAL A 207 10.21 11.35 6.42
C VAL A 207 8.70 11.36 6.65
N GLN A 208 8.13 12.49 7.05
CA GLN A 208 6.68 12.66 7.20
C GLN A 208 5.94 12.37 5.89
N HIS A 209 6.41 12.91 4.77
CA HIS A 209 5.79 12.69 3.48
C HIS A 209 5.83 11.21 3.04
N CYS A 210 7.00 10.57 3.13
CA CYS A 210 7.15 9.16 2.76
C CYS A 210 6.30 8.23 3.66
N ALA A 211 6.24 8.51 4.97
CA ALA A 211 5.40 7.76 5.91
C ALA A 211 3.90 7.96 5.61
N ALA A 212 3.48 9.19 5.31
CA ALA A 212 2.10 9.48 4.94
C ALA A 212 1.69 8.78 3.64
N LEU A 213 2.55 8.77 2.62
CA LEU A 213 2.31 8.04 1.38
C LEU A 213 2.23 6.52 1.59
N ALA A 214 3.12 5.95 2.41
CA ALA A 214 3.08 4.53 2.73
C ALA A 214 1.78 4.16 3.44
N LEU A 215 1.36 4.94 4.44
CA LEU A 215 0.09 4.73 5.13
C LEU A 215 -1.12 4.86 4.19
N ALA A 216 -1.13 5.88 3.32
CA ALA A 216 -2.20 6.06 2.34
C ALA A 216 -2.33 4.85 1.42
N LYS A 217 -1.21 4.28 0.96
CA LYS A 217 -1.20 3.06 0.14
C LYS A 217 -1.76 1.85 0.91
N CYS A 218 -1.40 1.67 2.19
CA CYS A 218 -1.98 0.63 3.03
C CYS A 218 -3.50 0.78 3.17
N LEU A 219 -4.00 1.99 3.41
CA LEU A 219 -5.44 2.26 3.56
C LEU A 219 -6.20 2.09 2.24
N MET A 220 -5.60 2.47 1.11
CA MET A 220 -6.17 2.22 -0.22
C MET A 220 -6.27 0.72 -0.50
N LYS A 221 -5.19 -0.02 -0.27
CA LYS A 221 -5.16 -1.49 -0.40
C LYS A 221 -6.20 -2.16 0.48
N TYR A 222 -6.32 -1.72 1.74
CA TYR A 222 -7.37 -2.16 2.66
C TYR A 222 -8.77 -1.94 2.08
N GLY A 223 -9.06 -0.73 1.58
CA GLY A 223 -10.33 -0.43 0.94
C GLY A 223 -10.64 -1.33 -0.25
N ASP A 224 -9.64 -1.63 -1.08
CA ASP A 224 -9.82 -2.53 -2.22
C ASP A 224 -10.03 -4.01 -1.82
N VAL A 225 -9.46 -4.43 -0.69
CA VAL A 225 -9.75 -5.73 -0.07
C VAL A 225 -11.17 -5.78 0.47
N VAL A 226 -11.60 -4.77 1.23
CA VAL A 226 -12.98 -4.71 1.77
C VAL A 226 -14.00 -4.77 0.63
N LYS A 227 -13.77 -4.03 -0.46
CA LYS A 227 -14.64 -4.12 -1.66
C LYS A 227 -14.63 -5.52 -2.27
N ALA A 228 -13.48 -6.18 -2.34
CA ALA A 228 -13.38 -7.52 -2.91
C ALA A 228 -14.09 -8.57 -2.05
N LEU A 229 -14.01 -8.44 -0.71
CA LEU A 229 -14.73 -9.31 0.22
C LEU A 229 -16.24 -9.07 0.12
N ARG A 230 -16.70 -7.81 0.12
CA ARG A 230 -18.13 -7.47 -0.07
C ARG A 230 -18.69 -7.99 -1.38
N ALA A 231 -17.94 -7.90 -2.48
CA ALA A 231 -18.37 -8.44 -3.76
C ALA A 231 -18.56 -9.97 -3.72
N ALA A 232 -17.77 -10.69 -2.91
CA ALA A 232 -17.95 -12.13 -2.71
C ALA A 232 -19.14 -12.43 -1.77
N GLU A 233 -19.30 -11.65 -0.69
CA GLU A 233 -20.45 -11.72 0.22
C GLU A 233 -21.77 -11.55 -0.55
N GLU A 234 -21.86 -10.51 -1.38
CA GLU A 234 -23.04 -10.20 -2.21
C GLU A 234 -23.31 -11.29 -3.26
N ALA A 235 -22.27 -11.81 -3.92
CA ALA A 235 -22.43 -12.82 -4.97
C ALA A 235 -22.79 -14.22 -4.43
N LEU A 236 -22.44 -14.51 -3.17
CA LEU A 236 -22.79 -15.75 -2.49
C LEU A 236 -24.09 -15.64 -1.68
N GLU A 237 -24.71 -14.46 -1.64
CA GLU A 237 -25.88 -14.15 -0.82
C GLU A 237 -25.67 -14.58 0.65
N GLU A 238 -24.47 -14.32 1.19
CA GLU A 238 -24.13 -14.75 2.54
C GLU A 238 -24.93 -14.00 3.62
N ASP A 239 -25.43 -14.75 4.60
CA ASP A 239 -26.02 -14.19 5.81
C ASP A 239 -25.00 -13.40 6.64
N GLU A 240 -25.45 -12.32 7.29
CA GLU A 240 -24.56 -11.44 8.06
C GLU A 240 -23.90 -12.11 9.29
N GLU A 241 -24.51 -13.17 9.81
CA GLU A 241 -24.10 -13.87 11.03
C GLU A 241 -23.25 -15.12 10.76
N GLU A 242 -23.63 -15.91 9.76
CA GLU A 242 -23.00 -17.22 9.48
C GLU A 242 -22.05 -17.20 8.27
N GLY A 243 -22.12 -16.17 7.43
CA GLY A 243 -21.29 -16.02 6.23
C GLY A 243 -19.78 -16.05 6.53
N GLN A 244 -19.04 -16.91 5.84
CA GLN A 244 -17.59 -17.03 6.05
C GLN A 244 -16.85 -15.80 5.54
N TRP A 245 -17.27 -15.24 4.39
CA TRP A 245 -16.71 -14.01 3.84
C TRP A 245 -17.07 -12.81 4.70
N VAL A 246 -18.32 -12.72 5.17
CA VAL A 246 -18.76 -11.67 6.11
C VAL A 246 -17.92 -11.70 7.39
N ARG A 247 -17.74 -12.89 7.98
CA ARG A 247 -16.92 -13.09 9.17
C ARG A 247 -15.47 -12.67 8.92
N ARG A 248 -14.88 -13.08 7.79
CA ARG A 248 -13.51 -12.70 7.43
C ARG A 248 -13.36 -11.20 7.21
N ARG A 249 -14.33 -10.52 6.60
CA ARG A 249 -14.32 -9.05 6.48
C ARG A 249 -14.33 -8.39 7.86
N LYS A 250 -15.22 -8.80 8.76
CA LYS A 250 -15.27 -8.29 10.15
C LYS A 250 -13.95 -8.54 10.90
N GLU A 251 -13.31 -9.70 10.71
CA GLU A 251 -11.98 -10.01 11.26
C GLU A 251 -10.89 -9.07 10.70
N VAL A 252 -10.88 -8.85 9.38
CA VAL A 252 -9.93 -7.93 8.72
C VAL A 252 -10.12 -6.50 9.23
N GLU A 253 -11.37 -6.00 9.31
CA GLU A 253 -11.69 -4.66 9.83
C GLU A 253 -11.13 -4.46 11.24
N ARG A 254 -11.35 -5.43 12.13
CA ARG A 254 -10.86 -5.41 13.52
C ARG A 254 -9.33 -5.40 13.60
N GLU A 255 -8.67 -6.28 12.84
CA GLU A 255 -7.21 -6.41 12.90
C GLU A 255 -6.49 -5.24 12.23
N VAL A 256 -7.03 -4.70 11.13
CA VAL A 256 -6.50 -3.49 10.50
C VAL A 256 -6.58 -2.30 11.45
N ALA A 257 -7.71 -2.10 12.15
CA ALA A 257 -7.87 -1.03 13.13
C ALA A 257 -6.81 -1.07 14.25
N ARG A 258 -6.32 -2.27 14.62
CA ARG A 258 -5.24 -2.44 15.61
C ARG A 258 -3.84 -2.15 15.04
N ARG A 259 -3.64 -2.29 13.74
CA ARG A 259 -2.34 -2.19 13.05
C ARG A 259 -2.05 -0.82 12.43
N VAL A 260 -3.05 0.06 12.34
CA VAL A 260 -2.87 1.44 11.86
C VAL A 260 -2.48 2.39 13.00
N PRO A 261 -1.85 3.55 12.69
CA PRO A 261 -1.73 4.65 13.64
C PRO A 261 -3.07 5.05 14.23
N GLU A 262 -3.06 5.46 15.49
CA GLU A 262 -4.26 6.01 16.14
C GLU A 262 -4.72 7.27 15.41
N PHE A 263 -6.04 7.47 15.33
CA PHE A 263 -6.58 8.60 14.58
C PHE A 263 -6.11 9.95 15.13
N GLN A 264 -5.84 10.05 16.44
CA GLN A 264 -5.24 11.24 17.06
C GLN A 264 -3.87 11.61 16.47
N VAL A 265 -3.07 10.64 16.02
CA VAL A 265 -1.80 10.90 15.34
C VAL A 265 -2.05 11.58 13.98
N ILE A 266 -3.10 11.15 13.27
CA ILE A 266 -3.48 11.71 11.97
C ILE A 266 -4.04 13.12 12.16
N VAL A 267 -4.87 13.33 13.17
CA VAL A 267 -5.40 14.65 13.55
C VAL A 267 -4.26 15.62 13.88
N GLY A 268 -3.31 15.20 14.73
CA GLY A 268 -2.15 16.02 15.09
C GLY A 268 -1.30 16.38 13.86
N PHE A 269 -1.06 15.40 12.98
CA PHE A 269 -0.39 15.64 11.70
C PHE A 269 -1.15 16.64 10.83
N ALA A 270 -2.47 16.49 10.68
CA ALA A 270 -3.30 17.40 9.89
C ALA A 270 -3.35 18.83 10.45
N GLN A 271 -3.48 18.99 11.76
CA GLN A 271 -3.46 20.29 12.43
C GLN A 271 -2.10 20.98 12.26
N GLN A 272 -1.01 20.24 12.44
CA GLN A 272 0.34 20.76 12.22
C GLN A 272 0.50 21.28 10.78
N LYS A 273 0.07 20.50 9.78
CA LYS A 273 0.21 20.87 8.37
C LYS A 273 -0.77 21.94 7.91
N ALA A 274 -1.94 22.05 8.54
CA ALA A 274 -2.83 23.19 8.33
C ALA A 274 -2.19 24.50 8.83
N ASN A 275 -1.56 24.48 10.01
CA ASN A 275 -0.87 25.65 10.55
C ASN A 275 0.35 26.06 9.70
N GLU A 276 1.19 25.10 9.30
CA GLU A 276 2.32 25.35 8.38
C GLU A 276 1.86 25.99 7.07
N MET A 277 0.71 25.57 6.52
CA MET A 277 0.15 26.14 5.29
C MET A 277 -0.34 27.59 5.45
N ARG A 278 -0.94 27.92 6.61
CA ARG A 278 -1.35 29.30 6.92
C ARG A 278 -0.15 30.23 7.01
N LEU A 279 0.89 29.82 7.74
CA LEU A 279 2.14 30.58 7.87
C LEU A 279 2.82 30.83 6.51
N VAL A 280 2.76 29.85 5.61
CA VAL A 280 3.27 30.02 4.23
C VAL A 280 2.44 31.04 3.45
N SER A 281 1.11 31.03 3.60
CA SER A 281 0.23 31.98 2.91
C SER A 281 0.48 33.42 3.38
N ASP A 282 0.68 33.62 4.68
CA ASP A 282 1.06 34.92 5.26
C ASP A 282 2.46 35.38 4.80
N ALA A 283 3.39 34.44 4.68
CA ALA A 283 4.76 34.69 4.22
C ALA A 283 4.81 35.06 2.72
N GLU A 284 3.98 34.44 1.89
CA GLU A 284 3.80 34.78 0.47
C GLU A 284 3.21 36.18 0.30
N ALA A 285 2.20 36.55 1.12
CA ALA A 285 1.63 37.89 1.14
C ALA A 285 2.67 38.97 1.51
N ASN A 286 3.67 38.61 2.31
CA ASN A 286 4.78 39.46 2.70
C ASN A 286 6.01 39.38 1.76
N HIS A 287 5.87 38.77 0.57
CA HIS A 287 6.94 38.60 -0.42
C HIS A 287 8.23 37.91 0.11
N THR A 288 8.09 37.02 1.09
CA THR A 288 9.21 36.23 1.62
C THR A 288 9.33 34.89 0.91
N HIS A 289 10.57 34.43 0.65
CA HIS A 289 10.78 33.17 -0.06
C HIS A 289 10.52 31.95 0.85
N VAL A 290 9.35 31.33 0.68
CA VAL A 290 8.93 30.11 1.38
C VAL A 290 8.74 28.95 0.41
N ASN A 291 9.03 27.72 0.86
CA ASN A 291 8.81 26.52 0.05
C ASN A 291 7.33 26.09 0.12
N ALA A 292 6.47 26.80 -0.60
CA ALA A 292 5.02 26.57 -0.58
C ALA A 292 4.60 25.21 -1.15
N THR A 293 5.31 24.71 -2.17
CA THR A 293 5.04 23.40 -2.78
C THR A 293 5.17 22.28 -1.74
N LYS A 294 6.19 22.35 -0.89
CA LYS A 294 6.41 21.38 0.20
C LYS A 294 5.27 21.40 1.22
N ALA A 295 4.81 22.58 1.64
CA ALA A 295 3.70 22.72 2.59
C ALA A 295 2.39 22.21 1.98
N ALA A 296 2.12 22.55 0.71
CA ALA A 296 0.95 22.09 -0.02
C ALA A 296 0.89 20.56 -0.12
N LEU A 297 2.02 19.92 -0.44
CA LEU A 297 2.15 18.48 -0.58
C LEU A 297 1.91 17.72 0.73
N LEU A 298 2.44 18.21 1.85
CA LEU A 298 2.18 17.62 3.16
C LEU A 298 0.74 17.83 3.64
N SER A 299 0.18 19.01 3.38
CA SER A 299 -1.22 19.31 3.69
C SER A 299 -2.19 18.44 2.88
N GLU A 300 -1.88 18.18 1.60
CA GLU A 300 -2.62 17.23 0.76
C GLU A 300 -2.56 15.81 1.32
N CYS A 301 -1.36 15.31 1.66
CA CYS A 301 -1.22 14.00 2.27
C CYS A 301 -2.02 13.89 3.58
N ALA A 302 -2.00 14.92 4.42
CA ALA A 302 -2.73 14.91 5.68
C ALA A 302 -4.25 14.82 5.47
N LEU A 303 -4.81 15.63 4.56
CA LEU A 303 -6.24 15.59 4.24
C LEU A 303 -6.65 14.29 3.56
N ARG A 304 -5.80 13.73 2.69
CA ARG A 304 -6.01 12.40 2.09
C ARG A 304 -6.09 11.32 3.17
N LEU A 305 -5.20 11.35 4.16
CA LEU A 305 -5.22 10.38 5.26
C LEU A 305 -6.47 10.55 6.11
N MET A 306 -6.86 11.77 6.46
CA MET A 306 -8.12 12.04 7.16
C MET A 306 -9.30 11.42 6.40
N TRP A 307 -9.41 11.69 5.10
CA TRP A 307 -10.48 11.11 4.25
C TRP A 307 -10.46 9.58 4.26
N LEU A 308 -9.29 8.95 4.07
CA LEU A 308 -9.17 7.50 4.07
C LEU A 308 -9.56 6.87 5.41
N TYR A 309 -9.25 7.51 6.54
CA TYR A 309 -9.67 7.05 7.86
C TYR A 309 -11.19 7.15 8.04
N HIS A 310 -11.80 8.27 7.66
CA HIS A 310 -13.26 8.40 7.70
C HIS A 310 -13.94 7.33 6.84
N ARG A 311 -13.41 7.09 5.63
CA ARG A 311 -14.01 6.15 4.69
C ARG A 311 -13.88 4.70 5.11
N TRP A 312 -12.72 4.29 5.62
CA TRP A 312 -12.39 2.88 5.81
C TRP A 312 -12.33 2.45 7.28
N LEU A 313 -12.17 3.40 8.21
CA LEU A 313 -12.02 3.16 9.64
C LEU A 313 -12.94 4.08 10.47
N PRO A 314 -14.26 4.12 10.18
CA PRO A 314 -15.18 5.04 10.84
C PRO A 314 -15.25 4.82 12.36
N ALA A 315 -15.10 3.57 12.83
CA ALA A 315 -15.07 3.25 14.26
C ALA A 315 -13.90 3.94 15.00
N SER A 316 -12.70 3.94 14.40
CA SER A 316 -11.51 4.61 14.95
C SER A 316 -11.67 6.13 14.98
N VAL A 317 -12.41 6.69 14.01
CA VAL A 317 -12.73 8.12 13.98
C VAL A 317 -13.76 8.49 15.04
N ALA A 318 -14.80 7.69 15.20
CA ALA A 318 -15.86 7.91 16.17
C ALA A 318 -15.33 7.92 17.61
N GLU A 319 -14.38 7.02 17.93
CA GLU A 319 -13.71 6.96 19.23
C GLU A 319 -12.96 8.26 19.57
N ALA A 320 -12.38 8.91 18.56
CA ALA A 320 -11.59 10.12 18.71
C ALA A 320 -12.40 11.42 18.86
N ARG A 321 -13.73 11.38 18.61
CA ARG A 321 -14.65 12.54 18.70
C ARG A 321 -14.13 13.79 17.98
N PHE A 322 -13.57 13.61 16.80
CA PHE A 322 -12.98 14.71 16.03
C PHE A 322 -14.05 15.55 15.31
N ASP A 323 -13.99 16.87 15.48
CA ASP A 323 -14.86 17.82 14.79
C ASP A 323 -14.26 18.24 13.43
N VAL A 324 -14.89 17.75 12.36
CA VAL A 324 -14.51 18.04 10.96
C VAL A 324 -14.65 19.53 10.62
N GLY A 325 -15.49 20.29 11.34
CA GLY A 325 -15.66 21.73 11.13
C GLY A 325 -14.39 22.55 11.33
N LYS A 326 -13.44 22.06 12.15
CA LYS A 326 -12.13 22.69 12.33
C LYS A 326 -11.26 22.67 11.06
N LEU A 327 -11.51 21.73 10.13
CA LEU A 327 -10.78 21.64 8.87
C LEU A 327 -11.32 22.60 7.79
N LEU A 328 -12.59 23.02 7.90
CA LEU A 328 -13.25 23.89 6.92
C LEU A 328 -12.66 25.29 6.86
N GLN A 329 -12.09 25.76 7.96
CA GLN A 329 -11.41 27.06 8.00
C GLN A 329 -10.26 27.12 6.98
N GLY A 330 -9.67 25.99 6.58
CA GLY A 330 -8.64 25.94 5.54
C GLY A 330 -9.15 25.93 4.09
N ILE A 331 -10.47 25.77 3.86
CA ILE A 331 -11.07 25.92 2.51
C ILE A 331 -11.12 27.40 2.14
N GLN A 332 -11.54 28.25 3.08
CA GLN A 332 -11.79 29.67 2.86
C GLN A 332 -10.51 30.41 2.44
N ASP A 333 -9.34 30.00 2.96
CA ASP A 333 -8.04 30.55 2.59
C ASP A 333 -7.64 30.22 1.12
N GLY A 334 -8.23 29.17 0.52
CA GLY A 334 -7.93 28.72 -0.85
C GLY A 334 -8.90 29.26 -1.92
N ILE A 335 -10.02 29.86 -1.51
CA ILE A 335 -10.99 30.52 -2.41
C ILE A 335 -10.62 32.00 -2.45
N SER A 336 -9.53 32.33 -3.16
CA SER A 336 -9.26 33.74 -3.49
C SER A 336 -10.20 34.18 -4.62
N PRO A 337 -10.90 35.32 -4.49
CA PRO A 337 -11.87 35.81 -5.47
C PRO A 337 -11.16 36.53 -6.62
N ALA A 338 -10.37 35.81 -7.41
CA ALA A 338 -9.71 36.37 -8.58
C ALA A 338 -9.65 35.35 -9.72
N GLY A 339 -10.61 35.45 -10.63
CA GLY A 339 -10.66 34.78 -11.94
C GLY A 339 -9.57 35.22 -12.91
N THR A 340 -8.33 35.38 -12.44
CA THR A 340 -7.18 35.52 -13.32
C THR A 340 -6.62 34.12 -13.55
N MET A 341 -6.56 33.70 -14.81
CA MET A 341 -5.84 32.50 -15.25
C MET A 341 -4.36 32.60 -14.84
N GLN A 342 -4.06 32.32 -13.57
CA GLN A 342 -2.71 32.09 -13.11
C GLN A 342 -2.29 30.71 -13.61
N ALA A 343 -1.09 30.66 -14.19
CA ALA A 343 -0.48 29.45 -14.72
C ALA A 343 -0.70 28.25 -13.77
N PHE A 344 -0.94 27.07 -14.35
CA PHE A 344 -1.01 25.79 -13.64
C PHE A 344 0.31 25.53 -12.90
N ASN A 345 0.51 26.17 -11.75
CA ASN A 345 1.60 25.88 -10.84
C ASN A 345 1.28 24.54 -10.15
N ALA A 346 2.28 23.71 -9.88
CA ALA A 346 2.09 22.42 -9.21
C ALA A 346 1.35 22.55 -7.85
N SER A 347 1.46 23.72 -7.20
CA SER A 347 0.70 24.10 -6.02
C SER A 347 -0.81 24.17 -6.25
N SER A 348 -1.28 24.63 -7.42
CA SER A 348 -2.70 24.76 -7.76
C SER A 348 -3.41 23.40 -7.85
N GLY A 349 -2.76 22.41 -8.47
CA GLY A 349 -3.29 21.03 -8.52
C GLY A 349 -3.40 20.42 -7.12
N LEU A 350 -2.41 20.66 -6.25
CA LEU A 350 -2.44 20.20 -4.86
C LEU A 350 -3.55 20.90 -4.05
N VAL A 351 -3.79 22.19 -4.27
CA VAL A 351 -4.90 22.92 -3.63
C VAL A 351 -6.25 22.32 -4.05
N THR A 352 -6.43 22.03 -5.33
CA THR A 352 -7.66 21.38 -5.86
C THR A 352 -7.87 20.00 -5.21
N LEU A 353 -6.81 19.19 -5.09
CA LEU A 353 -6.89 17.88 -4.42
C LEU A 353 -7.25 18.02 -2.94
N ARG A 354 -6.70 19.02 -2.24
CA ARG A 354 -7.04 19.30 -0.84
C ARG A 354 -8.53 19.60 -0.70
N GLN A 355 -9.06 20.50 -1.52
CA GLN A 355 -10.49 20.83 -1.54
C GLN A 355 -11.35 19.58 -1.79
N LEU A 356 -10.97 18.75 -2.78
CA LEU A 356 -11.65 17.49 -3.06
C LEU A 356 -11.68 16.55 -1.84
N HIS A 357 -10.57 16.39 -1.12
CA HIS A 357 -10.55 15.56 0.08
C HIS A 357 -11.44 16.10 1.19
N ILE A 358 -11.53 17.43 1.33
CA ILE A 358 -12.41 18.03 2.33
C ILE A 358 -13.88 17.81 1.94
N LEU A 359 -14.26 18.01 0.67
CA LEU A 359 -15.61 17.70 0.20
C LEU A 359 -15.97 16.22 0.43
N ARG A 360 -15.02 15.31 0.18
CA ARG A 360 -15.19 13.89 0.48
C ARG A 360 -15.33 13.64 1.98
N LEU A 361 -14.56 14.33 2.84
CA LEU A 361 -14.70 14.23 4.29
C LEU A 361 -16.08 14.66 4.77
N LEU A 362 -16.59 15.78 4.26
CA LEU A 362 -17.92 16.29 4.62
C LEU A 362 -19.04 15.34 4.19
N LYS A 363 -18.87 14.65 3.06
CA LYS A 363 -19.80 13.61 2.62
C LYS A 363 -19.85 12.41 3.57
N GLU A 364 -18.72 12.04 4.18
CA GLU A 364 -18.61 10.87 5.05
C GLU A 364 -18.81 11.19 6.55
N SER A 365 -18.96 12.47 6.92
CA SER A 365 -19.09 12.89 8.32
C SER A 365 -20.55 13.08 8.73
N ASP A 366 -21.10 12.12 9.47
CA ASP A 366 -22.48 12.19 9.99
C ASP A 366 -22.66 13.25 11.10
N GLN A 367 -21.57 13.62 11.78
CA GLN A 367 -21.56 14.56 12.90
C GLN A 367 -21.50 16.03 12.45
N PHE A 368 -21.37 16.29 11.16
CA PHE A 368 -21.19 17.64 10.64
C PHE A 368 -22.53 18.34 10.43
N SER A 369 -22.78 19.39 11.21
CA SER A 369 -23.97 20.23 11.05
C SER A 369 -23.74 21.31 9.99
N TRP A 370 -24.37 21.15 8.82
CA TRP A 370 -24.34 22.13 7.72
C TRP A 370 -24.98 23.48 8.07
N THR A 371 -25.86 23.49 9.08
CA THR A 371 -26.69 24.64 9.46
C THR A 371 -26.20 25.35 10.72
N GLY A 372 -25.26 24.74 11.46
CA GLY A 372 -24.64 25.32 12.64
C GLY A 372 -23.43 26.20 12.29
N LYS A 373 -23.24 27.30 13.03
CA LYS A 373 -21.96 28.04 13.01
C LYS A 373 -20.92 27.19 13.75
N THR A 374 -20.02 26.54 13.03
CA THR A 374 -18.94 25.75 13.65
C THR A 374 -17.81 26.70 14.08
N GLY A 375 -17.73 27.02 15.37
CA GLY A 375 -16.66 27.86 15.95
C GLY A 375 -16.66 29.33 15.46
N GLU A 376 -15.48 29.95 15.38
CA GLU A 376 -15.25 31.33 14.92
C GLU A 376 -15.66 31.61 13.45
N ILE A 377 -16.16 30.61 12.73
CA ILE A 377 -16.60 30.73 11.35
C ILE A 377 -17.90 31.57 11.33
N ARG A 378 -17.79 32.82 10.86
CA ARG A 378 -18.92 33.77 10.77
C ARG A 378 -19.96 33.40 9.70
N VAL A 379 -19.68 32.41 8.86
CA VAL A 379 -20.47 32.04 7.67
C VAL A 379 -20.84 30.54 7.74
N GLN A 380 -22.04 30.18 7.29
CA GLN A 380 -22.47 28.78 7.29
C GLN A 380 -21.61 27.95 6.31
N PRO A 381 -21.21 26.73 6.69
CA PRO A 381 -20.46 25.82 5.82
C PRO A 381 -21.10 25.58 4.44
N LEU A 382 -22.44 25.60 4.39
CA LEU A 382 -23.20 25.47 3.15
C LEU A 382 -22.92 26.62 2.17
N ILE A 383 -22.72 27.84 2.68
CA ILE A 383 -22.45 29.03 1.86
C ILE A 383 -21.03 28.96 1.29
N ILE A 384 -20.06 28.41 2.04
CA ILE A 384 -18.65 28.29 1.64
C ILE A 384 -18.45 27.33 0.44
N ILE A 385 -19.38 26.41 0.18
CA ILE A 385 -19.29 25.44 -0.93
C ILE A 385 -20.09 25.90 -2.15
N VAL A 386 -21.07 26.79 -1.96
CA VAL A 386 -21.99 27.25 -3.00
C VAL A 386 -21.51 28.53 -3.67
N ASP A 387 -20.75 29.37 -2.95
CA ASP A 387 -19.94 30.46 -3.51
C ASP A 387 -18.57 29.96 -3.97
#